data_AF-A0A699X1B7-F1
#
_entry.id   AF-A0A699X1B7-F1
#
_cell.length_a   1.000
_cell.length_b   1.000
_cell.length_c   1.000
_cell.angle_alpha   90.00
_cell.angle_beta   90.00
_cell.angle_gamma   90.00
#
_symmetry.space_group_name_H-M   'P 1'
#
loop_
_entity.id
_entity.type
_entity.pdbx_description
1 polymer ?
#
loop_
_entity_poly.entity_id
_entity_poly.type
_entity_poly.pdbx_seq_one_letter_code
_entity_poly.pdbx_strand_id
1 'polypeptide(L)'
;FSQTSMPEPVPDVLRTTANQFMSEYGSKVRTFEDEYEVAPGVVAKVTGGHTPGHCVVYVNSCGERLTFAGDALFPVAFEHPDWQNGFEHDPEESVRVRVRLLQEAAAS
;
A
#
# COMPACT_ATOMS: atom_id res chain seq x y z
N PHE A 1 8.14 -11.11 4.55
CA PHE A 1 9.00 -10.36 5.47
C PHE A 1 10.45 -10.56 5.04
N SER A 2 10.87 -10.00 3.89
CA SER A 2 12.23 -10.22 3.33
C SER A 2 13.26 -9.26 3.93
N GLN A 3 12.87 -8.02 4.25
CA GLN A 3 13.78 -7.00 4.80
C GLN A 3 13.18 -6.15 5.95
N THR A 4 12.06 -6.60 6.53
CA THR A 4 11.41 -5.94 7.67
C THR A 4 12.18 -6.14 8.97
N SER A 5 12.26 -5.09 9.79
CA SER A 5 12.80 -5.13 11.16
C SER A 5 11.67 -4.92 12.18
N MET A 6 10.76 -5.89 12.28
CA MET A 6 9.66 -5.85 13.25
C MET A 6 10.02 -6.59 14.55
N PRO A 7 9.50 -6.15 15.72
CA PRO A 7 9.64 -6.90 16.97
C PRO A 7 9.09 -8.31 16.88
N GLU A 8 9.69 -9.27 17.60
CA GLU A 8 9.36 -10.71 17.50
C GLU A 8 7.87 -11.10 17.54
N PRO A 9 6.98 -10.50 18.36
CA PRO A 9 5.59 -10.96 18.36
C PRO A 9 4.82 -10.50 17.11
N VAL A 10 5.29 -9.48 16.38
CA VAL A 10 4.51 -8.83 15.33
C VAL A 10 4.26 -9.75 14.13
N PRO A 11 5.26 -10.45 13.54
CA PRO A 11 5.01 -11.32 12.39
C PRO A 11 4.00 -12.44 12.67
N ASP A 12 4.03 -13.03 13.87
CA ASP A 12 3.12 -14.12 14.25
C ASP A 12 1.70 -13.63 14.51
N VAL A 13 1.56 -12.45 15.13
CA VAL A 13 0.25 -11.79 15.28
C VAL A 13 -0.34 -11.48 13.90
N LEU A 14 0.43 -10.86 13.00
CA LEU A 14 -0.03 -10.54 11.64
C LEU A 14 -0.48 -11.80 10.88
N ARG A 15 0.29 -12.89 10.96
CA ARG A 15 -0.05 -14.16 10.32
C ARG A 15 -1.34 -14.76 10.88
N THR A 16 -1.47 -14.76 12.21
CA THR A 16 -2.66 -15.29 12.89
C THR A 16 -3.90 -14.50 12.49
N THR A 17 -3.82 -13.17 12.52
CA THR A 17 -4.92 -12.29 12.12
C THR A 17 -5.28 -12.48 10.64
N ALA A 18 -4.28 -12.59 9.75
CA ALA A 18 -4.54 -12.83 8.32
C ALA A 18 -5.26 -14.17 8.07
N ASN A 19 -4.85 -15.24 8.76
CA ASN A 19 -5.51 -16.55 8.65
C ASN A 19 -6.95 -16.51 9.18
N GLN A 20 -7.21 -15.80 10.29
CA GLN A 20 -8.56 -15.61 10.82
C GLN A 20 -9.43 -14.85 9.83
N PHE A 21 -8.92 -13.75 9.26
CA PHE A 21 -9.63 -12.97 8.23
C PHE A 21 -10.00 -13.85 7.03
N MET A 22 -9.06 -14.63 6.49
CA MET A 22 -9.34 -15.51 5.35
C MET A 22 -10.32 -16.64 5.70
N SER A 23 -10.29 -17.14 6.93
CA SER A 23 -11.28 -18.13 7.40
C SER A 23 -12.70 -17.57 7.44
N GLU A 24 -12.87 -16.30 7.83
CA GLU A 24 -14.20 -15.67 7.95
C GLU A 24 -14.71 -15.09 6.64
N TYR A 25 -13.82 -14.49 5.84
CA TYR A 25 -14.19 -13.66 4.69
C TYR A 25 -13.70 -14.22 3.36
N GLY A 26 -12.94 -15.32 3.32
CA GLY A 26 -12.30 -15.80 2.09
C GLY A 26 -13.25 -16.00 0.91
N SER A 27 -14.50 -16.42 1.15
CA SER A 27 -15.53 -16.56 0.10
C SER A 27 -16.07 -15.24 -0.45
N LYS A 28 -15.79 -14.12 0.23
CA LYS A 28 -16.17 -12.75 -0.16
C LYS A 28 -14.99 -11.96 -0.73
N VAL A 29 -13.78 -12.52 -0.75
CA VAL A 29 -12.59 -11.85 -1.26
C VAL A 29 -12.53 -12.02 -2.77
N ARG A 30 -12.38 -10.90 -3.48
CA ARG A 30 -12.01 -10.86 -4.90
C ARG A 30 -10.59 -10.33 -5.01
N THR A 31 -9.70 -11.13 -5.58
CA THR A 31 -8.31 -10.74 -5.81
C THR A 31 -8.11 -10.16 -7.20
N PHE A 32 -7.00 -9.46 -7.38
CA PHE A 32 -6.49 -8.94 -8.65
C PHE A 32 -4.96 -8.93 -8.59
N GLU A 33 -4.30 -8.88 -9.74
CA GLU A 33 -2.82 -8.98 -9.82
C GLU A 33 -2.15 -7.61 -10.01
N ASP A 34 -2.66 -6.79 -10.93
CA ASP A 34 -2.05 -5.49 -11.27
C ASP A 34 -2.97 -4.32 -10.96
N GLU A 35 -4.10 -4.21 -11.66
CA GLU A 35 -5.10 -3.16 -11.44
C GLU A 35 -6.52 -3.71 -11.58
N TYR A 36 -7.45 -3.06 -10.89
CA TYR A 36 -8.85 -3.45 -10.89
C TYR A 36 -9.76 -2.23 -10.68
N GLU A 37 -10.71 -2.02 -11.59
CA GLU A 37 -11.76 -1.01 -11.43
C GLU A 37 -12.84 -1.55 -10.48
N VAL A 38 -12.88 -1.00 -9.27
CA VAL A 38 -13.80 -1.42 -8.19
C VAL A 38 -15.21 -0.88 -8.46
N ALA A 39 -15.29 0.34 -8.99
CA ALA A 39 -16.51 1.04 -9.38
C ALA A 39 -16.13 2.10 -10.45
N PRO A 40 -17.09 2.68 -11.20
CA PRO A 40 -16.79 3.71 -12.18
C PRO A 40 -15.96 4.85 -11.59
N GLY A 41 -14.75 5.04 -12.13
CA GLY A 41 -13.81 6.07 -11.65
C GLY A 41 -13.08 5.74 -10.34
N VAL A 42 -13.17 4.50 -9.84
CA VAL A 42 -12.44 4.02 -8.65
C VAL A 42 -11.57 2.82 -9.05
N VAL A 43 -10.26 3.05 -9.13
CA VAL A 43 -9.29 2.04 -9.59
C VAL A 43 -8.28 1.74 -8.49
N ALA A 44 -8.20 0.48 -8.09
CA ALA A 44 -7.13 -0.02 -7.23
C ALA A 44 -5.96 -0.51 -8.10
N LYS A 45 -4.74 -0.11 -7.78
CA LYS A 45 -3.53 -0.51 -8.51
C LYS A 45 -2.44 -0.94 -7.55
N VAL A 46 -1.91 -2.15 -7.76
CA VAL A 46 -0.79 -2.68 -6.99
C VAL A 46 0.44 -1.82 -7.23
N THR A 47 1.11 -1.46 -6.14
CA THR A 47 2.39 -0.73 -6.16
C THR A 47 3.52 -1.53 -5.56
N GLY A 48 3.24 -2.46 -4.62
CA GLY A 48 4.27 -3.15 -3.86
C GLY A 48 4.98 -2.23 -2.86
N GLY A 49 6.19 -2.63 -2.45
CA GLY A 49 7.00 -1.91 -1.46
C GLY A 49 6.61 -2.27 -0.02
N HIS A 50 5.63 -1.55 0.53
CA HIS A 50 5.26 -1.67 1.94
C HIS A 50 4.86 -3.11 2.29
N THR A 51 4.00 -3.70 1.46
CA THR A 51 3.79 -5.15 1.37
C THR A 51 3.80 -5.55 -0.11
N PRO A 52 4.02 -6.84 -0.45
CA PRO A 52 3.99 -7.28 -1.85
C PRO A 52 2.68 -6.98 -2.57
N GLY A 53 1.56 -6.98 -1.84
CA GLY A 53 0.22 -6.66 -2.37
C GLY A 53 -0.26 -5.25 -2.05
N HIS A 54 0.62 -4.35 -1.57
CA HIS A 54 0.22 -2.95 -1.31
C HIS A 54 -0.34 -2.33 -2.59
N CYS A 55 -1.48 -1.65 -2.47
CA CYS A 55 -2.13 -0.98 -3.58
C CYS A 55 -2.51 0.46 -3.20
N VAL A 56 -2.58 1.30 -4.22
CA VAL A 56 -3.09 2.67 -4.14
C VAL A 56 -4.45 2.69 -4.83
N VAL A 57 -5.40 3.44 -4.28
CA VAL A 57 -6.72 3.61 -4.89
C VAL A 57 -6.84 5.03 -5.45
N TYR A 58 -7.10 5.12 -6.74
CA TYR A 58 -7.37 6.36 -7.44
C TYR A 58 -8.88 6.55 -7.56
N VAL A 59 -9.34 7.76 -7.23
CA VAL A 59 -10.74 8.18 -7.38
C VAL A 59 -10.79 9.39 -8.29
N ASN A 60 -11.53 9.27 -9.39
CA ASN A 60 -11.72 10.31 -10.38
C ASN A 60 -13.21 10.61 -10.52
N SER A 61 -13.60 11.86 -10.32
CA SER A 61 -15.00 12.29 -10.45
C SER A 61 -15.08 13.74 -10.88
N CYS A 62 -15.90 14.05 -11.88
CA CYS A 62 -16.15 15.42 -12.34
C CYS A 62 -14.89 16.27 -12.63
N GLY A 63 -13.81 15.64 -13.09
CA GLY A 63 -12.52 16.32 -13.33
C GLY A 63 -11.64 16.48 -12.09
N GLU A 64 -12.13 16.12 -10.91
CA GLU A 64 -11.36 16.07 -9.67
C GLU A 64 -10.70 14.70 -9.47
N ARG A 65 -9.59 14.70 -8.73
CA ARG A 65 -8.74 13.52 -8.49
C ARG A 65 -8.40 13.40 -7.00
N LEU A 66 -8.55 12.21 -6.45
CA LEU A 66 -8.10 11.84 -5.11
C LEU A 66 -7.27 10.56 -5.21
N THR A 67 -6.14 10.53 -4.50
CA THR A 67 -5.29 9.34 -4.37
C THR A 67 -5.29 8.89 -2.92
N PHE A 68 -5.81 7.69 -2.67
CA PHE A 68 -5.67 7.02 -1.38
C PHE A 68 -4.38 6.20 -1.37
N ALA A 69 -3.33 6.76 -0.78
CA ALA A 69 -1.98 6.20 -0.83
C ALA A 69 -1.74 5.00 0.10
N GLY A 70 -2.70 4.67 0.98
CA GLY A 70 -2.52 3.64 2.00
C GLY A 70 -1.31 3.94 2.89
N ASP A 71 -0.50 2.91 3.14
CA ASP A 71 0.63 2.97 4.06
C ASP A 71 1.97 3.29 3.33
N ALA A 72 1.90 3.75 2.08
CA ALA A 72 3.09 4.18 1.32
C ALA A 72 3.71 5.50 1.85
N LEU A 73 2.93 6.31 2.59
CA LEU A 73 3.31 7.64 3.06
C LEU A 73 3.06 7.79 4.56
N PHE A 74 4.09 8.19 5.30
CA PHE A 74 4.02 8.60 6.70
C PHE A 74 4.36 10.10 6.82
N PRO A 75 3.91 10.83 7.85
CA PRO A 75 4.15 12.28 7.94
C PRO A 75 5.61 12.72 7.78
N VAL A 76 6.58 11.92 8.26
CA VAL A 76 8.02 12.23 8.11
C VAL A 76 8.51 12.21 6.64
N ALA A 77 7.80 11.49 5.76
CA ALA A 77 8.16 11.33 4.36
C ALA A 77 8.12 12.63 3.54
N PHE A 78 7.40 13.65 4.01
CA PHE A 78 7.36 14.95 3.31
C PHE A 78 8.71 15.67 3.37
N GLU A 79 9.43 15.54 4.48
CA GLU A 79 10.75 16.13 4.69
C GLU A 79 11.88 15.14 4.32
N HIS A 80 11.65 13.85 4.58
CA HIS A 80 12.63 12.77 4.39
C HIS A 80 12.02 11.60 3.62
N PRO A 81 11.77 11.75 2.30
CA PRO A 81 11.11 10.72 1.50
C PRO A 81 11.97 9.46 1.32
N ASP A 82 13.29 9.57 1.47
CA ASP A 82 14.27 8.48 1.36
C ASP A 82 14.35 7.60 2.60
N TRP A 83 13.77 8.02 3.73
CA TRP A 83 13.82 7.23 4.96
C TRP A 83 12.95 5.98 4.87
N GLN A 84 13.55 4.85 5.23
CA GLN A 84 12.87 3.56 5.29
C GLN A 84 12.17 3.39 6.63
N ASN A 85 11.06 2.66 6.64
CA ASN A 85 10.38 2.30 7.88
C ASN A 85 10.51 0.79 8.17
N GLY A 86 10.55 0.43 9.45
CA GLY A 86 10.78 -0.96 9.88
C GLY A 86 9.67 -1.96 9.50
N PHE A 87 8.54 -1.48 8.99
CA PHE A 87 7.39 -2.28 8.57
C PHE A 87 7.33 -2.54 7.06
N GLU A 88 8.28 -2.04 6.27
CA GLU A 88 8.35 -2.25 4.82
C GLU A 88 8.94 -3.62 4.46
N HIS A 89 8.21 -4.41 3.68
CA HIS A 89 8.69 -5.69 3.15
C HIS A 89 9.83 -5.53 2.15
N ASP A 90 9.75 -4.48 1.33
CA ASP A 90 10.78 -4.04 0.39
C ASP A 90 11.03 -2.53 0.60
N PRO A 91 12.02 -2.18 1.45
CA PRO A 91 12.33 -0.79 1.77
C PRO A 91 12.78 0.05 0.57
N GLU A 92 13.46 -0.55 -0.42
CA GLU A 92 13.92 0.17 -1.61
C GLU A 92 12.74 0.49 -2.54
N GLU A 93 11.87 -0.48 -2.82
CA GLU A 93 10.68 -0.24 -3.64
C GLU A 93 9.69 0.69 -2.92
N SER A 94 9.62 0.63 -1.58
CA SER A 94 8.77 1.54 -0.79
C SER A 94 9.18 3.00 -0.96
N VAL A 95 10.48 3.30 -0.90
CA VAL A 95 11.01 4.64 -1.18
C VAL A 95 10.67 5.06 -2.62
N ARG A 96 10.85 4.16 -3.59
CA ARG A 96 10.59 4.44 -5.00
C ARG A 96 9.11 4.78 -5.26
N VAL A 97 8.19 4.01 -4.68
CA VAL A 97 6.73 4.24 -4.76
C VAL A 97 6.37 5.57 -4.12
N ARG A 98 6.86 5.83 -2.91
CA ARG A 98 6.60 7.07 -2.17
C ARG A 98 7.04 8.32 -2.91
N VAL A 99 8.29 8.34 -3.39
CA VAL A 99 8.83 9.48 -4.16
C VAL A 99 8.00 9.72 -5.40
N ARG A 100 7.62 8.67 -6.13
CA ARG A 100 6.73 8.77 -7.29
C ARG A 100 5.39 9.41 -6.92
N LEU A 101 4.73 8.95 -5.85
CA LEU A 101 3.44 9.49 -5.40
C LEU A 101 3.53 10.98 -5.02
N LEU A 102 4.60 11.39 -4.33
CA LEU A 102 4.83 12.80 -3.98
C LEU A 102 5.05 13.66 -5.23
N GLN A 103 5.77 13.16 -6.23
CA GLN A 103 5.97 13.85 -7.51
C GLN A 103 4.67 13.98 -8.30
N GLU A 104 3.84 12.93 -8.34
CA GLU A 104 2.53 12.95 -8.99
C GLU A 104 1.59 13.98 -8.32
N ALA A 105 1.60 14.04 -6.98
CA ALA A 105 0.82 15.00 -6.21
C ALA A 105 1.28 16.45 -6.46
N ALA A 106 2.59 16.69 -6.55
CA ALA A 106 3.14 18.02 -6.82
C ALA A 106 2.91 18.52 -8.26
N ALA A 107 2.72 17.60 -9.22
CA ALA A 107 2.47 17.93 -10.63
C ALA A 107 0.99 18.11 -10.98
N SER A 108 0.07 17.93 -10.02
CA SER A 108 -1.38 17.89 -10.24
C SER A 108 -2.10 19.21 -10.07
#